data_AF-A0A514ZBK5-F1
#
_entry.id   AF-A0A514ZBK5-F1
#
_cell.length_a   1.000
_cell.length_b   1.000
_cell.length_c   1.000
_cell.angle_alpha   90.00
_cell.angle_beta   90.00
_cell.angle_gamma   90.00
#
_symmetry.space_group_name_H-M   'P 1'
#
loop_
_entity.id
_entity.type
_entity.pdbx_description
1 polymer ?
#
loop_
_entity_poly.entity_id
_entity_poly.type
_entity_poly.pdbx_seq_one_letter_code
_entity_poly.pdbx_strand_id
1 'polypeptide(L)'
;MVYWCTEVSLGYDQSNRWDIRDGGETDCSALVIHCLQEAGFTTGEASYTGNMRSALTANGWTVVANNGSPQTGDILLNDVNHVAVYIGNGKLAQASGDENGQISGGQAGDQTGRETNVSSYYNYPWDCYLRWSGGDDSGSSSNNQTNKGEIEMYLINTIDTKTWYVSNGVQCKWIKTERVLRNYQNEFGKLNLPVDKMYSTELYNEFAQDKILK
;
A
#
# COMPACT_ATOMS: atom_id res chain seq x y z
N MET A 1 -4.61 -1.74 0.54
CA MET A 1 -5.40 -1.14 -0.56
C MET A 1 -5.40 -1.95 -1.86
N VAL A 2 -4.26 -2.27 -2.49
CA VAL A 2 -4.27 -3.04 -3.76
C VAL A 2 -5.07 -4.33 -3.66
N TYR A 3 -4.92 -5.08 -2.57
CA TYR A 3 -5.72 -6.28 -2.28
C TYR A 3 -7.24 -6.02 -2.41
N TRP A 4 -7.77 -5.03 -1.68
CA TRP A 4 -9.18 -4.64 -1.74
C TRP A 4 -9.64 -4.23 -3.13
N CYS A 5 -8.79 -3.58 -3.91
CA CYS A 5 -9.12 -3.10 -5.26
C CYS A 5 -8.96 -4.13 -6.39
N THR A 6 -8.41 -5.33 -6.12
CA THR A 6 -8.06 -6.29 -7.19
C THR A 6 -8.43 -7.74 -6.88
N GLU A 7 -8.57 -8.09 -5.61
CA GLU A 7 -8.79 -9.47 -5.18
C GLU A 7 -10.14 -9.65 -4.45
N VAL A 8 -10.77 -8.56 -4.01
CA VAL A 8 -12.01 -8.60 -3.22
C VAL A 8 -13.16 -8.02 -4.04
N SER A 9 -14.34 -8.64 -3.99
CA SER A 9 -15.56 -8.03 -4.52
C SER A 9 -16.06 -6.99 -3.52
N LEU A 10 -15.53 -5.78 -3.58
CA LEU A 10 -15.90 -4.66 -2.70
C LEU A 10 -16.53 -3.53 -3.54
N GLY A 11 -17.82 -3.29 -3.30
CA GLY A 11 -18.62 -2.31 -4.02
C GLY A 11 -18.49 -0.90 -3.49
N TYR A 12 -19.14 0.05 -4.16
CA TYR A 12 -19.19 1.46 -3.75
C TYR A 12 -20.60 1.87 -3.29
N ASP A 13 -20.74 2.33 -2.04
CA ASP A 13 -21.95 2.96 -1.53
C ASP A 13 -21.65 3.88 -0.32
N GLN A 14 -22.06 5.14 -0.38
CA GLN A 14 -21.85 6.09 0.73
C GLN A 14 -22.73 5.83 1.97
N SER A 15 -23.89 5.21 1.81
CA SER A 15 -24.84 4.88 2.88
C SER A 15 -24.39 3.67 3.70
N ASN A 16 -23.69 2.70 3.10
CA ASN A 16 -23.16 1.50 3.75
C ASN A 16 -21.61 1.38 3.70
N ARG A 17 -20.94 2.53 3.62
CA ARG A 17 -19.49 2.72 3.42
C ARG A 17 -18.51 1.98 4.36
N TRP A 18 -18.98 1.40 5.47
CA TRP A 18 -18.11 0.72 6.46
C TRP A 18 -18.25 -0.81 6.44
N ASP A 19 -19.07 -1.38 5.57
CA ASP A 19 -19.20 -2.84 5.40
C ASP A 19 -18.03 -3.40 4.55
N ILE A 20 -16.80 -3.18 5.02
CA ILE A 20 -15.58 -3.51 4.27
C ILE A 20 -15.21 -4.99 4.50
N ARG A 21 -15.69 -5.84 3.60
CA ARG A 21 -15.49 -7.29 3.51
C ARG A 21 -15.74 -7.75 2.07
N ASP A 22 -15.49 -9.03 1.80
CA ASP A 22 -15.89 -9.61 0.52
C ASP A 22 -17.42 -9.62 0.36
N GLY A 23 -17.90 -9.15 -0.80
CA GLY A 23 -19.30 -8.85 -1.07
C GLY A 23 -19.88 -7.70 -0.24
N GLY A 24 -19.03 -6.78 0.22
CA GLY A 24 -19.38 -5.61 1.02
C GLY A 24 -19.37 -4.31 0.22
N GLU A 25 -19.40 -3.17 0.92
CA GLU A 25 -19.48 -1.83 0.33
C GLU A 25 -18.56 -0.84 1.04
N THR A 26 -18.08 0.14 0.29
CA THR A 26 -17.23 1.22 0.81
C THR A 26 -17.46 2.54 0.07
N ASP A 27 -16.83 3.62 0.51
CA ASP A 27 -16.69 4.82 -0.31
C ASP A 27 -15.21 5.20 -0.43
N CYS A 28 -14.91 6.27 -1.18
CA CYS A 28 -13.52 6.68 -1.42
C CYS A 28 -12.72 6.87 -0.13
N SER A 29 -13.30 7.52 0.88
CA SER A 29 -12.60 7.84 2.12
C SER A 29 -12.60 6.69 3.11
N ALA A 30 -13.69 5.93 3.23
CA ALA A 30 -13.75 4.76 4.09
C ALA A 30 -12.75 3.69 3.66
N LEU A 31 -12.58 3.46 2.35
CA LEU A 31 -11.58 2.51 1.84
C LEU A 31 -10.16 2.91 2.26
N VAL A 32 -9.80 4.19 2.09
CA VAL A 32 -8.47 4.69 2.44
C VAL A 32 -8.26 4.63 3.95
N ILE A 33 -9.22 5.09 4.75
CA ILE A 33 -9.16 5.05 6.22
C ILE A 33 -8.98 3.62 6.71
N HIS A 34 -9.79 2.68 6.21
CA HIS A 34 -9.68 1.26 6.55
C HIS A 34 -8.31 0.70 6.19
N CYS A 35 -7.82 0.95 4.97
CA CYS A 35 -6.50 0.48 4.55
C CYS A 35 -5.35 1.05 5.41
N LEU A 36 -5.48 2.30 5.88
CA LEU A 36 -4.51 2.89 6.80
C LEU A 36 -4.54 2.20 8.17
N GLN A 37 -5.73 1.95 8.71
CA GLN A 37 -5.90 1.25 9.98
C GLN A 37 -5.38 -0.19 9.93
N GLU A 38 -5.68 -0.93 8.85
CA GLU A 38 -5.14 -2.27 8.61
C GLU A 38 -3.61 -2.27 8.50
N ALA A 39 -3.03 -1.21 7.92
CA ALA A 39 -1.59 -1.03 7.84
C ALA A 39 -0.93 -0.52 9.15
N GLY A 40 -1.73 -0.29 10.19
CA GLY A 40 -1.26 0.13 11.52
C GLY A 40 -1.06 1.63 11.70
N PHE A 41 -1.53 2.46 10.77
CA PHE A 41 -1.49 3.91 10.93
C PHE A 41 -2.63 4.41 11.83
N THR A 42 -2.32 5.39 12.69
CA THR A 42 -3.34 6.11 13.44
C THR A 42 -4.06 7.09 12.52
N THR A 43 -5.37 6.92 12.34
CA THR A 43 -6.19 7.82 11.51
C THR A 43 -6.89 8.92 12.31
N GLY A 44 -6.81 8.88 13.64
CA GLY A 44 -7.56 9.77 14.53
C GLY A 44 -9.06 9.77 14.21
N GLU A 45 -9.65 10.95 14.20
CA GLU A 45 -11.08 11.16 13.92
C GLU A 45 -11.44 11.14 12.42
N ALA A 46 -10.53 10.71 11.53
CA ALA A 46 -10.81 10.63 10.10
C ALA A 46 -12.00 9.69 9.87
N SER A 47 -13.07 10.20 9.26
CA SER A 47 -14.31 9.45 9.04
C SER A 47 -14.98 9.74 7.70
N TYR A 48 -14.58 10.80 7.00
CA TYR A 48 -15.02 11.13 5.64
C TYR A 48 -14.01 12.08 4.99
N THR A 49 -14.09 12.26 3.67
CA THR A 49 -13.12 13.03 2.87
C THR A 49 -12.77 14.41 3.48
N GLY A 50 -13.78 15.16 3.95
CA GLY A 50 -13.62 16.53 4.45
C GLY A 50 -12.88 16.69 5.77
N ASN A 51 -12.66 15.62 6.53
CA ASN A 51 -11.86 15.70 7.76
C ASN A 51 -10.54 14.92 7.70
N MET A 52 -10.26 14.21 6.60
CA MET A 52 -9.05 13.40 6.45
C MET A 52 -7.77 14.23 6.58
N ARG A 53 -7.69 15.41 5.93
CA ARG A 53 -6.49 16.26 6.04
C ARG A 53 -6.19 16.60 7.51
N SER A 54 -7.17 17.14 8.23
CA SER A 54 -6.96 17.56 9.62
C SER A 54 -6.64 16.38 10.53
N ALA A 55 -7.33 15.25 10.37
CA ALA A 55 -7.14 14.10 11.22
C ALA A 55 -5.79 13.40 10.97
N LEU A 56 -5.41 13.20 9.70
CA LEU A 56 -4.14 12.55 9.37
C LEU A 56 -2.94 13.44 9.68
N THR A 57 -3.03 14.76 9.46
CA THR A 57 -1.94 15.67 9.81
C THR A 57 -1.68 15.75 11.31
N ALA A 58 -2.74 15.72 12.12
CA ALA A 58 -2.62 15.58 13.57
C ALA A 58 -1.93 14.28 14.00
N ASN A 59 -1.86 13.28 13.11
CA ASN A 59 -1.26 11.97 13.35
C ASN A 59 0.00 11.74 12.50
N GLY A 60 0.75 12.79 12.17
CA GLY A 60 2.10 12.68 11.60
C GLY A 60 2.18 12.66 10.07
N TRP A 61 1.06 12.87 9.38
CA TRP A 61 1.08 13.07 7.93
C TRP A 61 1.41 14.51 7.58
N THR A 62 2.21 14.72 6.55
CA THR A 62 2.56 16.04 6.04
C THR A 62 1.69 16.40 4.84
N VAL A 63 1.18 17.64 4.80
CA VAL A 63 0.50 18.18 3.63
C VAL A 63 1.54 18.63 2.60
N VAL A 64 1.49 18.05 1.41
CA VAL A 64 2.27 18.46 0.25
C VAL A 64 1.31 19.12 -0.74
N ALA A 65 1.66 20.30 -1.24
CA ALA A 65 0.88 20.95 -2.29
C ALA A 65 0.84 20.07 -3.55
N ASN A 66 -0.29 20.08 -4.27
CA ASN A 66 -0.40 19.39 -5.55
C ASN A 66 0.61 19.98 -6.55
N ASN A 67 1.74 19.31 -6.71
CA ASN A 67 2.84 19.70 -7.60
C ASN A 67 2.87 18.86 -8.89
N GLY A 68 1.82 18.07 -9.15
CA GLY A 68 1.73 17.15 -10.28
C GLY A 68 2.69 15.95 -10.20
N SER A 69 3.38 15.76 -9.08
CA SER A 69 4.42 14.74 -8.89
C SER A 69 4.16 13.91 -7.62
N PRO A 70 3.08 13.10 -7.59
CA PRO A 70 2.79 12.23 -6.46
C PRO A 70 3.86 11.15 -6.31
N GLN A 71 4.12 10.75 -5.07
CA GLN A 71 5.04 9.68 -4.68
C GLN A 71 4.27 8.45 -4.20
N THR A 72 4.86 7.28 -4.38
CA THR A 72 4.26 6.02 -3.92
C THR A 72 3.91 6.13 -2.43
N GLY A 73 2.65 5.84 -2.08
CA GLY A 73 2.12 5.97 -0.72
C GLY A 73 1.41 7.30 -0.44
N ASP A 74 1.51 8.29 -1.32
CA ASP A 74 0.76 9.53 -1.17
C ASP A 74 -0.75 9.28 -1.24
N ILE A 75 -1.48 9.91 -0.31
CA ILE A 75 -2.93 10.02 -0.37
C ILE A 75 -3.26 11.30 -1.13
N LEU A 76 -3.80 11.17 -2.33
CA LEU A 76 -4.24 12.28 -3.16
C LEU A 76 -5.64 12.66 -2.73
N LEU A 77 -5.78 13.88 -2.21
CA LEU A 77 -7.00 14.34 -1.56
C LEU A 77 -7.56 15.57 -2.26
N ASN A 78 -8.82 15.49 -2.65
CA ASN A 78 -9.70 16.64 -2.81
C ASN A 78 -10.59 16.68 -1.57
N ASP A 79 -10.53 17.74 -0.75
CA ASP A 79 -11.17 17.75 0.57
C ASP A 79 -12.70 17.57 0.49
N VAL A 80 -13.30 17.82 -0.67
CA VAL A 80 -14.76 17.80 -0.84
C VAL A 80 -15.25 16.50 -1.47
N ASN A 81 -14.58 16.03 -2.52
CA ASN A 81 -15.20 15.11 -3.47
C ASN A 81 -14.56 13.73 -3.54
N HIS A 82 -13.24 13.61 -3.38
CA HIS A 82 -12.57 12.35 -3.71
C HIS A 82 -11.23 12.17 -3.01
N VAL A 83 -10.87 10.92 -2.78
CA VAL A 83 -9.56 10.52 -2.28
C VAL A 83 -9.11 9.21 -2.92
N ALA A 84 -7.82 9.13 -3.22
CA ALA A 84 -7.18 7.95 -3.79
C ALA A 84 -5.76 7.80 -3.25
N VAL A 85 -5.16 6.62 -3.36
CA VAL A 85 -3.76 6.40 -2.99
C VAL A 85 -2.93 6.17 -4.25
N TYR A 86 -1.83 6.90 -4.38
CA TYR A 86 -0.87 6.65 -5.45
C TYR A 86 0.03 5.48 -5.08
N ILE A 87 -0.05 4.40 -5.86
CA ILE A 87 0.65 3.14 -5.59
C ILE A 87 1.96 3.00 -6.38
N GLY A 88 2.43 4.10 -6.97
CA GLY A 88 3.63 4.11 -7.81
C GLY A 88 3.34 3.78 -9.28
N ASN A 89 4.37 3.92 -10.11
CA ASN A 89 4.34 3.56 -11.54
C ASN A 89 3.16 4.17 -12.32
N GLY A 90 2.75 5.38 -11.97
CA GLY A 90 1.64 6.08 -12.63
C GLY A 90 0.28 5.41 -12.37
N LYS A 91 0.03 4.85 -11.18
CA LYS A 91 -1.22 4.17 -10.84
C LYS A 91 -1.85 4.68 -9.54
N LEU A 92 -3.17 4.62 -9.49
CA LEU A 92 -4.01 4.94 -8.34
C LEU A 92 -4.79 3.70 -7.90
N ALA A 93 -4.89 3.48 -6.59
CA ALA A 93 -5.88 2.60 -5.98
C ALA A 93 -7.00 3.46 -5.35
N GLN A 94 -8.26 3.11 -5.60
CA GLN A 94 -9.40 3.94 -5.22
C GLN A 94 -10.72 3.18 -5.14
N ALA A 95 -11.75 3.85 -4.62
CA ALA A 95 -13.16 3.54 -4.84
C ALA A 95 -13.81 4.75 -5.54
N SER A 96 -14.50 4.56 -6.68
CA SER A 96 -14.82 5.68 -7.60
C SER A 96 -16.28 5.87 -8.00
N GLY A 97 -17.20 5.04 -7.51
CA GLY A 97 -18.64 5.10 -7.83
C GLY A 97 -19.22 3.70 -7.97
N ASP A 98 -20.54 3.59 -7.81
CA ASP A 98 -21.28 2.32 -7.90
C ASP A 98 -21.43 1.82 -9.35
N GLU A 99 -22.13 0.71 -9.54
CA GLU A 99 -22.33 0.07 -10.84
C GLU A 99 -23.09 0.96 -11.86
N ASN A 100 -23.81 1.96 -11.37
CA ASN A 100 -24.54 2.96 -12.16
C ASN A 100 -23.78 4.29 -12.29
N GLY A 101 -22.55 4.37 -11.76
CA GLY A 101 -21.77 5.60 -11.67
C GLY A 101 -22.35 6.63 -10.71
N GLN A 102 -23.20 6.21 -9.77
CA GLN A 102 -23.72 7.04 -8.68
C GLN A 102 -22.89 6.85 -7.42
N ILE A 103 -23.26 7.59 -6.36
CA ILE A 103 -22.54 7.57 -5.08
C ILE A 103 -23.22 6.69 -4.02
N SER A 104 -24.45 6.23 -4.27
CA SER A 104 -25.20 5.36 -3.36
C SER A 104 -26.46 4.83 -4.05
N GLY A 105 -27.00 3.73 -3.52
CA GLY A 105 -28.17 3.03 -4.03
C GLY A 105 -27.82 1.84 -4.92
N GLY A 106 -26.53 1.56 -5.06
CA GLY A 106 -25.99 0.40 -5.77
C GLY A 106 -26.20 -0.91 -5.02
N GLN A 107 -25.65 -1.99 -5.59
CA GLN A 107 -25.67 -3.32 -4.97
C GLN A 107 -24.38 -3.59 -4.20
N ALA A 108 -24.45 -4.39 -3.15
CA ALA A 108 -23.27 -4.80 -2.41
C ALA A 108 -22.35 -5.75 -3.20
N GLY A 109 -21.04 -5.60 -2.98
CA GLY A 109 -19.99 -6.22 -3.80
C GLY A 109 -19.65 -5.40 -5.04
N ASP A 110 -18.58 -5.74 -5.74
CA ASP A 110 -18.22 -5.06 -7.00
C ASP A 110 -18.92 -5.77 -8.18
N GLN A 111 -19.88 -5.11 -8.82
CA GLN A 111 -20.59 -5.67 -9.98
C GLN A 111 -19.87 -5.41 -11.29
N THR A 112 -19.01 -4.40 -11.35
CA THR A 112 -18.39 -3.94 -12.61
C THR A 112 -16.92 -4.30 -12.75
N GLY A 113 -16.27 -4.72 -11.66
CA GLY A 113 -14.82 -4.85 -11.56
C GLY A 113 -14.12 -3.48 -11.54
N ARG A 114 -14.85 -2.40 -11.24
CA ARG A 114 -14.38 -1.02 -11.33
C ARG A 114 -14.80 -0.13 -10.16
N GLU A 115 -15.66 -0.60 -9.28
CA GLU A 115 -16.17 0.23 -8.17
C GLU A 115 -15.06 0.53 -7.17
N THR A 116 -14.31 -0.51 -6.80
CA THR A 116 -12.96 -0.40 -6.23
C THR A 116 -11.96 -0.90 -7.26
N ASN A 117 -10.90 -0.12 -7.53
CA ASN A 117 -10.03 -0.42 -8.67
C ASN A 117 -8.60 0.09 -8.51
N VAL A 118 -7.73 -0.50 -9.32
CA VAL A 118 -6.44 0.09 -9.68
C VAL A 118 -6.55 0.64 -11.10
N SER A 119 -6.31 1.93 -11.26
CA SER A 119 -6.34 2.61 -12.55
C SER A 119 -5.04 3.34 -12.84
N SER A 120 -4.82 3.73 -14.09
CA SER A 120 -3.77 4.68 -14.43
C SER A 120 -4.02 6.01 -13.75
N TYR A 121 -2.96 6.68 -13.32
CA TYR A 121 -3.03 8.02 -12.77
C TYR A 121 -3.74 8.95 -13.77
N TYR A 122 -4.70 9.70 -13.25
CA TYR A 122 -5.34 10.79 -13.93
C TYR A 122 -5.27 12.02 -13.04
N ASN A 123 -5.15 13.19 -13.68
CA ASN A 123 -5.20 14.43 -12.95
C ASN A 123 -6.66 14.74 -12.59
N TYR A 124 -6.93 14.90 -11.30
CA TYR A 124 -8.17 15.41 -10.74
C TYR A 124 -7.82 16.74 -10.04
N PRO A 125 -8.76 17.64 -9.71
CA PRO A 125 -8.47 18.83 -8.89
C PRO A 125 -8.09 18.43 -7.44
N TRP A 126 -6.96 17.74 -7.26
CA TRP A 126 -6.40 17.39 -5.97
C TRP A 126 -5.96 18.68 -5.27
N ASP A 127 -6.44 18.89 -4.04
CA ASP A 127 -6.06 20.03 -3.22
C ASP A 127 -4.66 19.83 -2.62
N CYS A 128 -4.35 18.60 -2.22
CA CYS A 128 -3.05 18.23 -1.67
C CYS A 128 -2.73 16.74 -1.83
N TYR A 129 -1.48 16.40 -1.52
CA TYR A 129 -1.08 15.03 -1.19
C TYR A 129 -0.81 14.96 0.31
N LEU A 130 -1.36 13.97 1.01
CA LEU A 130 -0.95 13.66 2.37
C LEU A 130 0.15 12.62 2.28
N ARG A 131 1.33 12.99 2.76
CA ARG A 131 2.53 12.16 2.71
C ARG A 131 2.95 11.74 4.10
N TRP A 132 3.16 10.44 4.28
CA TRP A 132 3.80 9.95 5.48
C TRP A 132 5.29 10.31 5.45
N SER A 133 5.76 11.15 6.37
CA SER A 133 7.16 11.57 6.46
C SER A 133 8.00 10.72 7.40
N GLY A 134 7.41 9.67 8.02
CA GLY A 134 8.01 9.01 9.18
C GLY A 134 7.90 9.91 10.42
N GLY A 135 7.56 9.34 11.57
CA GLY A 135 7.67 10.07 12.82
C GLY A 135 9.15 10.33 13.13
N ASP A 136 9.49 11.58 13.44
CA ASP A 136 10.80 11.94 14.00
C ASP A 136 11.06 11.12 15.28
N ASP A 137 11.94 10.12 15.20
CA ASP A 137 12.67 9.66 16.38
C ASP A 137 13.86 10.62 16.55
N SER A 138 13.69 11.60 17.43
CA SER A 138 14.73 12.55 17.80
C SER A 138 15.85 11.84 18.58
N GLY A 139 16.78 11.23 17.84
CA GLY A 139 18.06 10.75 18.34
C GLY A 139 19.21 11.48 17.66
N SER A 140 19.72 12.54 18.29
CA SER A 140 20.95 13.22 17.86
C SER A 140 22.11 12.25 17.68
N SER A 141 22.74 12.23 16.50
CA SER A 141 24.20 12.43 16.35
C SER A 141 24.69 12.18 14.92
N SER A 142 25.30 13.24 14.37
CA SER A 142 26.53 13.18 13.56
C SER A 142 26.47 12.60 12.15
N ASN A 143 26.57 13.50 11.17
CA ASN A 143 27.27 13.37 9.89
C ASN A 143 27.74 11.96 9.51
N ASN A 144 27.01 11.29 8.62
CA ASN A 144 27.65 10.68 7.47
C ASN A 144 26.69 10.47 6.31
N GLN A 145 27.18 10.88 5.16
CA GLN A 145 26.56 10.80 3.85
C GLN A 145 26.51 9.35 3.39
N THR A 146 25.34 8.71 3.40
CA THR A 146 25.00 7.55 2.56
C THR A 146 23.49 7.41 2.43
N ASN A 147 22.99 7.47 1.20
CA ASN A 147 21.59 7.16 0.84
C ASN A 147 21.26 5.72 1.30
N LYS A 148 20.35 5.57 2.26
CA LYS A 148 19.78 4.29 2.71
C LYS A 148 18.34 4.59 3.13
N GLY A 149 17.34 4.19 2.35
CA GLY A 149 15.98 4.62 2.66
C GLY A 149 14.79 4.01 1.92
N GLU A 150 14.98 3.22 0.87
CA GLU A 150 13.93 2.31 0.39
C GLU A 150 14.48 0.90 0.55
N ILE A 151 13.90 0.11 1.45
CA ILE A 151 14.31 -1.29 1.57
C ILE A 151 13.69 -2.04 0.39
N GLU A 152 14.48 -2.17 -0.68
CA GLU A 152 14.12 -2.99 -1.83
C GLU A 152 13.94 -4.44 -1.37
N MET A 153 12.81 -5.05 -1.72
CA MET A 153 12.66 -6.49 -1.55
C MET A 153 13.74 -7.21 -2.36
N TYR A 154 14.37 -8.22 -1.78
CA TYR A 154 15.40 -9.00 -2.47
C TYR A 154 15.21 -10.48 -2.22
N LEU A 155 15.71 -11.29 -3.14
CA LEU A 155 15.72 -12.74 -3.02
C LEU A 155 17.00 -13.18 -2.32
N ILE A 156 16.89 -14.15 -1.43
CA ILE A 156 18.04 -14.81 -0.82
C ILE A 156 18.09 -16.26 -1.31
N ASN A 157 19.21 -16.66 -1.91
CA ASN A 157 19.52 -18.05 -2.24
C ASN A 157 20.52 -18.60 -1.23
N THR A 158 20.09 -19.55 -0.41
CA THR A 158 21.00 -20.28 0.47
C THR A 158 21.79 -21.31 -0.33
N ILE A 159 23.11 -21.15 -0.41
CA ILE A 159 23.94 -21.95 -1.33
C ILE A 159 24.17 -23.38 -0.86
N ASP A 160 24.04 -23.65 0.43
CA ASP A 160 24.20 -24.96 1.08
C ASP A 160 22.93 -25.80 1.04
N THR A 161 21.79 -25.21 1.41
CA THR A 161 20.49 -25.93 1.40
C THR A 161 19.74 -25.80 0.07
N LYS A 162 20.22 -24.94 -0.84
CA LYS A 162 19.58 -24.61 -2.12
C LYS A 162 18.16 -24.05 -1.96
N THR A 163 17.88 -23.40 -0.83
CA THR A 163 16.57 -22.86 -0.47
C THR A 163 16.47 -21.38 -0.80
N TRP A 164 15.31 -20.96 -1.30
CA TRP A 164 15.02 -19.58 -1.66
C TRP A 164 14.12 -18.88 -0.65
N TYR A 165 14.43 -17.63 -0.38
CA TYR A 165 13.64 -16.74 0.48
C TYR A 165 13.40 -15.40 -0.24
N VAL A 166 12.32 -14.72 0.11
CA VAL A 166 12.11 -13.31 -0.21
C VAL A 166 12.25 -12.51 1.08
N SER A 167 13.04 -11.44 1.05
CA SER A 167 13.31 -10.55 2.17
C SER A 167 12.82 -9.15 1.87
N ASN A 168 12.28 -8.46 2.87
CA ASN A 168 12.02 -7.02 2.86
C ASN A 168 13.02 -6.26 3.76
N GLY A 169 14.18 -6.88 4.04
CA GLY A 169 15.23 -6.38 4.94
C GLY A 169 14.89 -6.40 6.44
N VAL A 170 13.68 -6.80 6.84
CA VAL A 170 13.29 -6.98 8.25
C VAL A 170 12.88 -8.43 8.53
N GLN A 171 12.23 -9.08 7.57
CA GLN A 171 11.76 -10.45 7.64
C GLN A 171 12.09 -11.17 6.33
N CYS A 172 12.31 -12.48 6.42
CA CYS A 172 12.45 -13.33 5.26
C CYS A 172 11.42 -14.45 5.27
N LYS A 173 10.85 -14.75 4.10
CA LYS A 173 9.82 -15.77 3.93
C LYS A 173 10.29 -16.84 2.96
N TRP A 174 10.13 -18.10 3.35
CA TRP A 174 10.50 -19.24 2.51
C TRP A 174 9.62 -19.32 1.25
N ILE A 175 10.26 -19.49 0.10
CA ILE A 175 9.61 -19.67 -1.19
C ILE A 175 9.48 -21.18 -1.46
N LYS A 176 8.28 -21.71 -1.24
CA LYS A 176 7.98 -23.15 -1.36
C LYS A 176 7.85 -23.68 -2.79
N THR A 177 7.58 -22.78 -3.76
CA THR A 177 7.22 -23.20 -5.12
C THR A 177 8.02 -22.44 -6.17
N GLU A 178 8.44 -23.17 -7.20
CA GLU A 178 9.15 -22.61 -8.35
C GLU A 178 8.33 -21.54 -9.08
N ARG A 179 7.00 -21.71 -9.15
CA ARG A 179 6.10 -20.73 -9.76
C ARG A 179 6.21 -19.35 -9.09
N VAL A 180 6.30 -19.32 -7.76
CA VAL A 180 6.43 -18.08 -7.00
C VAL A 180 7.83 -17.48 -7.16
N LEU A 181 8.87 -18.32 -7.15
CA LEU A 181 10.25 -17.89 -7.41
C LEU A 181 10.38 -17.20 -8.78
N ARG A 182 9.82 -17.81 -9.82
CA ARG A 182 9.83 -17.30 -11.20
C ARG A 182 9.13 -15.95 -11.34
N ASN A 183 8.05 -15.72 -10.59
CA ASN A 183 7.40 -14.40 -10.52
C ASN A 183 8.36 -13.31 -10.01
N TYR A 184 9.14 -13.62 -8.97
CA TYR A 184 10.12 -12.68 -8.40
C TYR A 184 11.34 -12.47 -9.31
N GLN A 185 11.75 -13.51 -10.04
CA GLN A 185 12.90 -13.51 -10.95
C GLN A 185 12.60 -13.00 -12.38
N ASN A 186 11.43 -12.36 -12.59
CA ASN A 186 11.07 -11.68 -13.84
C ASN A 186 10.47 -12.55 -14.97
N GLU A 187 9.98 -13.76 -14.69
CA GLU A 187 9.34 -14.60 -15.74
C GLU A 187 7.99 -14.04 -16.21
N PHE A 188 7.29 -13.29 -15.36
CA PHE A 188 6.00 -12.65 -15.66
C PHE A 188 6.04 -11.12 -15.59
N GLY A 189 7.23 -10.51 -15.61
CA GLY A 189 7.42 -9.05 -15.76
C GLY A 189 7.04 -8.16 -14.58
N LYS A 190 6.88 -8.70 -13.35
CA LYS A 190 6.28 -7.94 -12.23
C LYS A 190 7.26 -7.32 -11.22
N LEU A 191 8.40 -7.95 -10.91
CA LEU A 191 9.24 -7.51 -9.78
C LEU A 191 10.75 -7.42 -10.08
N ASN A 192 11.34 -8.43 -10.76
CA ASN A 192 12.78 -8.49 -11.07
C ASN A 192 13.68 -8.17 -9.87
N LEU A 193 13.46 -8.87 -8.75
CA LEU A 193 14.16 -8.55 -7.50
C LEU A 193 15.66 -8.87 -7.57
N PRO A 194 16.53 -8.06 -6.94
CA PRO A 194 17.93 -8.40 -6.78
C PRO A 194 18.10 -9.70 -6.00
N VAL A 195 19.14 -10.46 -6.31
CA VAL A 195 19.42 -11.77 -5.70
C VAL A 195 20.71 -11.69 -4.90
N ASP A 196 20.63 -12.06 -3.62
CA ASP A 196 21.75 -12.27 -2.74
C ASP A 196 22.00 -13.78 -2.51
N LYS A 197 23.27 -14.17 -2.39
CA LYS A 197 23.69 -15.57 -2.22
C LYS A 197 24.54 -15.69 -0.97
N MET A 198 24.05 -16.46 -0.01
CA MET A 198 24.69 -16.64 1.31
C MET A 198 24.53 -18.08 1.80
N TYR A 199 25.23 -18.48 2.85
CA TYR A 199 25.00 -19.75 3.56
C TYR A 199 23.76 -19.68 4.46
N SER A 200 23.08 -20.80 4.71
CA SER A 200 21.93 -20.81 5.63
C SER A 200 22.30 -20.36 7.04
N THR A 201 23.53 -20.61 7.50
CA THR A 201 24.04 -20.11 8.78
C THR A 201 24.17 -18.59 8.82
N GLU A 202 24.51 -17.95 7.69
CA GLU A 202 24.57 -16.49 7.58
C GLU A 202 23.15 -15.91 7.65
N LEU A 203 22.19 -16.51 6.92
CA LEU A 203 20.79 -16.14 6.98
C LEU A 203 20.24 -16.20 8.42
N TYR A 204 20.52 -17.27 9.16
CA TYR A 204 20.01 -17.45 10.53
C TYR A 204 20.68 -16.55 11.56
N ASN A 205 21.87 -16.04 11.26
CA ASN A 205 22.52 -15.02 12.09
C ASN A 205 21.98 -13.62 11.78
N GLU A 206 21.63 -13.34 10.52
CA GLU A 206 21.07 -12.05 10.10
C GLU A 206 19.60 -11.87 10.48
N PHE A 207 18.80 -12.94 10.38
CA PHE A 207 17.37 -12.90 10.70
C PHE A 207 17.09 -13.78 11.93
N ALA A 208 16.54 -13.17 12.98
CA ALA A 208 16.05 -13.91 14.14
C ALA A 208 15.04 -14.99 13.72
N GLN A 209 15.04 -16.13 14.38
CA GLN A 209 14.29 -17.32 13.94
C GLN A 209 12.77 -17.10 13.82
N ASP A 210 12.20 -16.19 14.63
CA ASP A 210 10.80 -15.77 14.57
C ASP A 210 10.47 -14.87 13.35
N LYS A 211 11.51 -14.31 12.71
CA LYS A 211 11.42 -13.50 11.49
C LYS A 211 11.60 -14.32 10.20
N ILE A 212 11.87 -15.61 10.33
CA ILE A 212 11.97 -16.56 9.22
C ILE A 212 10.65 -17.32 9.10
N LEU A 213 9.79 -16.81 8.22
CA LEU A 213 8.45 -17.34 8.03
C LEU A 213 8.50 -18.57 7.11
N LYS A 214 7.82 -19.66 7.51
CA LYS A 214 7.75 -20.91 6.74
C LYS A 214 6.68 -20.86 5.67
#